data_AF-A0A142VZF6-F1
#
_entry.id   AF-A0A142VZF6-F1
#
_cell.length_a   1.000
_cell.length_b   1.000
_cell.length_c   1.000
_cell.angle_alpha   90.00
_cell.angle_beta   90.00
_cell.angle_gamma   90.00
#
_symmetry.space_group_name_H-M   'P 1'
#
loop_
_entity.id
_entity.type
_entity.pdbx_description
1 polymer ?
#
loop_
_entity_poly.entity_id
_entity_poly.type
_entity_poly.pdbx_seq_one_letter_code
_entity_poly.pdbx_strand_id
1 'polypeptide(L)'
;MNSQIDDNADGQPDIDRILAQADADIARLGEDRAAITERRRALIAPHYKTVVAEPSEVHHKIALGGVLANHGLSAIDADALAGMLAFRADQVCGVIDELIDADPSLSFGQAIVTMIDGNHRDMSARGQYETWMRRLAAYDEDRNQWLTRDEEFHLNGAWRTEGMTRGQRWLMRVTCRLRGIDLPGHLSRGDAADWLETHGANLNYREFTA
;
A
#
# COMPACT_ATOMS: atom_id res chain seq x y z
N MET A 1 -46.73 47.74 39.77
CA MET A 1 -46.71 46.78 38.64
C MET A 1 -45.26 46.47 38.35
N ASN A 2 -44.72 45.40 38.95
CA ASN A 2 -43.35 44.95 38.70
C ASN A 2 -43.41 43.92 37.58
N SER A 3 -42.83 44.26 36.43
CA SER A 3 -42.66 43.35 35.31
C SER A 3 -41.44 42.48 35.59
N GLN A 4 -41.66 41.27 36.09
CA GLN A 4 -40.68 40.19 35.97
C GLN A 4 -40.64 39.79 34.49
N ILE A 5 -39.48 39.97 33.87
CA ILE A 5 -39.17 39.35 32.58
C ILE A 5 -38.81 37.90 32.93
N ASP A 6 -39.79 37.03 32.80
CA ASP A 6 -39.56 35.59 32.66
C ASP A 6 -39.03 35.36 31.25
N ASP A 7 -37.76 34.98 31.13
CA ASP A 7 -37.21 34.36 29.91
C ASP A 7 -36.04 33.44 30.29
N ASN A 8 -36.29 32.52 31.22
CA ASN A 8 -35.60 31.23 31.19
C ASN A 8 -36.49 30.29 30.37
N ALA A 9 -36.31 30.32 29.05
CA ALA A 9 -36.91 29.34 28.15
C ALA A 9 -36.24 27.98 28.40
N ASP A 10 -36.85 27.20 29.29
CA ASP A 10 -36.58 25.77 29.48
C ASP A 10 -36.73 25.05 28.12
N GLY A 11 -35.61 24.75 27.46
CA GLY A 11 -35.59 23.92 26.26
C GLY A 11 -34.58 24.28 25.18
N GLN A 12 -33.83 25.38 25.29
CA GLN A 12 -32.75 25.65 24.35
C GLN A 12 -31.53 24.80 24.74
N PRO A 13 -31.08 23.86 23.89
CA PRO A 13 -29.88 23.09 24.20
C PRO A 13 -28.72 24.06 24.40
N ASP A 14 -28.00 23.90 25.50
CA ASP A 14 -26.80 24.68 25.81
C ASP A 14 -25.72 24.36 24.78
N ILE A 15 -25.74 25.12 23.68
CA ILE A 15 -24.92 24.89 22.49
C ILE A 15 -23.44 24.95 22.87
N ASP A 16 -23.06 25.86 23.76
CA ASP A 16 -21.69 26.02 24.22
C ASP A 16 -21.23 24.79 25.01
N ARG A 17 -22.10 24.22 25.85
CA ARG A 17 -21.80 22.96 26.55
C ARG A 17 -21.70 21.77 25.60
N ILE A 18 -22.54 21.71 24.57
CA ILE A 18 -22.50 20.64 23.56
C ILE A 18 -21.22 20.72 22.73
N LEU A 19 -20.81 21.92 22.33
CA LEU A 19 -19.57 22.15 21.59
C LEU A 19 -18.34 21.81 22.44
N ALA A 20 -18.29 22.28 23.69
CA ALA A 20 -17.20 21.94 24.61
C ALA A 20 -17.10 20.43 24.88
N GLN A 21 -18.23 19.74 24.95
CA GLN A 21 -18.27 18.28 25.10
C GLN A 21 -17.79 17.57 23.83
N ALA A 22 -18.18 18.06 22.65
CA ALA A 22 -17.72 17.52 21.37
C ALA A 22 -16.21 17.71 21.18
N ASP A 23 -15.66 18.88 21.54
CA ASP A 23 -14.22 19.16 21.48
C ASP A 23 -13.44 18.23 22.44
N ALA A 24 -13.95 18.01 23.65
CA ALA A 24 -13.36 17.08 24.60
C ALA A 24 -13.41 15.62 24.11
N ASP A 25 -14.50 15.22 23.46
CA ASP A 25 -14.64 13.88 22.88
C ASP A 25 -13.70 13.68 21.68
N ILE A 26 -13.49 14.71 20.84
CA ILE A 26 -12.52 14.70 19.74
C ILE A 26 -11.09 14.58 20.28
N ALA A 27 -10.73 15.36 21.31
CA ALA A 27 -9.42 15.29 21.95
C ALA A 27 -9.14 13.87 22.49
N ARG A 28 -10.11 13.28 23.20
CA ARG A 28 -10.01 11.90 23.71
C ARG A 28 -9.85 10.87 22.59
N LEU A 29 -10.59 11.01 21.49
CA LEU A 29 -10.43 10.14 20.32
C LEU A 29 -9.04 10.27 19.68
N GLY A 30 -8.45 11.46 19.71
CA GLY A 30 -7.06 11.69 19.29
C GLY A 30 -6.05 10.94 20.17
N GLU A 31 -6.21 11.02 21.49
CA GLU A 31 -5.38 10.32 22.47
C GLU A 31 -5.48 8.79 22.33
N ASP A 32 -6.70 8.25 22.20
CA ASP A 32 -6.94 6.82 22.01
C ASP A 32 -6.28 6.32 20.70
N ARG A 33 -6.35 7.12 19.64
CA ARG A 33 -5.72 6.79 18.36
C ARG A 33 -4.20 6.78 18.46
N ALA A 34 -3.60 7.74 19.15
CA ALA A 34 -2.16 7.77 19.42
C ALA A 34 -1.71 6.55 20.23
N ALA A 35 -2.46 6.18 21.28
CA ALA A 35 -2.17 5.01 22.11
C ALA A 35 -2.26 3.68 21.32
N ILE A 36 -3.23 3.56 20.41
CA ILE A 36 -3.36 2.39 19.53
C ILE A 36 -2.17 2.30 18.55
N THR A 37 -1.76 3.43 17.98
CA THR A 37 -0.58 3.50 17.10
C THR A 37 0.69 3.05 17.82
N GLU A 38 0.93 3.59 19.02
CA GLU A 38 2.10 3.22 19.84
C GLU A 38 2.10 1.72 20.17
N ARG A 39 0.94 1.18 20.55
CA ARG A 39 0.79 -0.25 20.85
C ARG A 39 1.04 -1.14 19.63
N ARG A 40 0.61 -0.72 18.44
CA ARG A 40 0.90 -1.44 17.19
C ARG A 40 2.40 -1.46 16.89
N ARG A 41 3.11 -0.34 17.11
CA ARG A 41 4.56 -0.23 16.91
C ARG A 41 5.34 -1.15 17.85
N ALA A 42 4.98 -1.15 19.13
CA ALA A 42 5.61 -1.98 20.13
C ALA A 42 5.50 -3.49 19.84
N LEU A 43 4.40 -3.93 19.21
CA LEU A 43 4.18 -5.34 18.86
C LEU A 43 5.01 -5.83 17.66
N ILE A 44 5.55 -4.93 16.84
CA ILE A 44 6.20 -5.26 15.55
C ILE A 44 7.73 -5.05 15.60
N ALA A 45 8.26 -4.47 16.69
CA ALA A 45 9.68 -4.15 16.83
C ALA A 45 10.61 -5.40 16.73
N PRO A 46 11.55 -5.46 15.74
CA PRO A 46 12.46 -6.59 15.61
C PRO A 46 13.46 -6.65 16.77
N HIS A 47 13.64 -7.83 17.36
CA HIS A 47 14.45 -8.04 18.58
C HIS A 47 15.96 -8.28 18.35
N TYR A 48 16.47 -8.25 17.12
CA TYR A 48 17.91 -8.41 16.88
C TYR A 48 18.39 -7.79 15.57
N LYS A 49 19.63 -7.31 15.61
CA LYS A 49 20.36 -6.72 14.48
C LYS A 49 21.37 -7.75 13.96
N THR A 50 21.20 -8.19 12.71
CA THR A 50 22.24 -8.93 11.96
C THR A 50 22.63 -8.06 10.78
N VAL A 51 23.85 -7.50 10.81
CA VAL A 51 24.42 -6.78 9.66
C VAL A 51 25.58 -7.60 9.14
N VAL A 52 25.46 -8.11 7.92
CA VAL A 52 26.60 -8.48 7.07
C VAL A 52 26.26 -8.16 5.61
N ALA A 53 27.32 -7.76 4.89
CA ALA A 53 27.60 -7.93 3.47
C ALA A 53 27.44 -6.76 2.48
N GLU A 54 28.41 -6.79 1.57
CA GLU A 54 28.82 -5.97 0.43
C GLU A 54 27.74 -5.27 -0.41
N PRO A 55 28.10 -4.19 -1.14
CA PRO A 55 27.14 -3.39 -1.87
C PRO A 55 26.66 -4.12 -3.13
N SER A 56 25.56 -4.86 -2.99
CA SER A 56 24.71 -5.33 -4.09
C SER A 56 23.63 -4.28 -4.42
N GLU A 57 22.85 -4.44 -5.49
CA GLU A 57 21.67 -3.58 -5.82
C GLU A 57 20.68 -3.41 -4.65
N VAL A 58 20.75 -4.28 -3.64
CA VAL A 58 19.95 -4.23 -2.41
C VAL A 58 20.47 -3.18 -1.42
N HIS A 59 21.74 -2.76 -1.55
CA HIS A 59 22.38 -1.79 -0.66
C HIS A 59 21.60 -0.48 -0.59
N HIS A 60 21.18 0.08 -1.73
CA HIS A 60 20.38 1.30 -1.75
C HIS A 60 19.02 1.12 -1.06
N LYS A 61 18.39 -0.05 -1.21
CA LYS A 61 17.13 -0.37 -0.53
C LYS A 61 17.31 -0.45 0.98
N ILE A 62 18.40 -1.08 1.44
CA ILE A 62 18.73 -1.21 2.87
C ILE A 62 19.11 0.15 3.45
N ALA A 63 19.94 0.93 2.76
CA ALA A 63 20.42 2.22 3.23
C ALA A 63 19.28 3.24 3.37
N LEU A 64 18.45 3.37 2.33
CA LEU A 64 17.27 4.26 2.37
C LEU A 64 16.23 3.77 3.38
N GLY A 65 15.97 2.47 3.43
CA GLY A 65 15.07 1.87 4.41
C GLY A 65 15.56 2.04 5.86
N GLY A 66 16.87 1.98 6.10
CA GLY A 66 17.47 2.18 7.41
C GLY A 66 17.27 3.59 7.96
N VAL A 67 17.31 4.61 7.10
CA VAL A 67 17.00 6.00 7.50
C VAL A 67 15.55 6.12 7.95
N LEU A 68 14.62 5.54 7.19
CA LEU A 68 13.20 5.56 7.51
C LEU A 68 12.87 4.74 8.78
N ALA A 69 13.56 3.63 8.97
CA ALA A 69 13.44 2.83 10.18
C ALA A 69 13.89 3.57 11.44
N ASN A 70 14.89 4.45 11.35
CA ASN A 70 15.31 5.30 12.48
C ASN A 70 14.21 6.31 12.89
N HIS A 71 13.26 6.61 12.01
CA HIS A 71 12.08 7.42 12.33
C HIS A 71 10.87 6.57 12.78
N GLY A 72 11.03 5.25 12.89
CA GLY A 72 10.00 4.34 13.40
C GLY A 72 9.12 3.68 12.34
N LEU A 73 9.44 3.86 11.05
CA LEU A 73 8.77 3.10 9.99
C LEU A 73 9.25 1.66 9.93
N SER A 74 8.36 0.76 9.56
CA SER A 74 8.63 -0.67 9.43
C SER A 74 8.12 -1.20 8.08
N ALA A 75 8.28 -2.51 7.87
CA ALA A 75 7.82 -3.15 6.64
C ALA A 75 6.30 -3.04 6.43
N ILE A 76 5.50 -2.89 7.50
CA ILE A 76 4.04 -2.73 7.38
C ILE A 76 3.64 -1.39 6.76
N ASP A 77 4.48 -0.38 6.96
CA ASP A 77 4.25 0.99 6.51
C ASP A 77 4.71 1.21 5.06
N ALA A 78 5.33 0.20 4.44
CA ALA A 78 5.93 0.32 3.12
C ALA A 78 4.91 0.73 2.04
N ASP A 79 3.71 0.15 2.07
CA ASP A 79 2.64 0.53 1.16
C ASP A 79 2.10 1.93 1.48
N ALA A 80 1.99 2.31 2.76
CA ALA A 80 1.53 3.65 3.14
C ALA A 80 2.53 4.72 2.70
N LEU A 81 3.83 4.49 2.91
CA LEU A 81 4.89 5.35 2.43
C LEU A 81 4.88 5.47 0.90
N ALA A 82 4.71 4.35 0.19
CA ALA A 82 4.58 4.38 -1.27
C ALA A 82 3.37 5.22 -1.72
N GLY A 83 2.24 5.12 -1.01
CA GLY A 83 1.06 5.94 -1.26
C GLY A 83 1.28 7.41 -0.99
N MET A 84 1.95 7.76 0.12
CA MET A 84 2.34 9.12 0.46
C MET A 84 3.21 9.75 -0.64
N LEU A 85 4.22 9.01 -1.11
CA LEU A 85 5.12 9.46 -2.19
C LEU A 85 4.43 9.60 -3.56
N ALA A 86 3.21 9.07 -3.71
CA ALA A 86 2.40 9.22 -4.92
C ALA A 86 1.37 10.37 -4.83
N PHE A 87 1.28 11.08 -3.71
CA PHE A 87 0.51 12.31 -3.64
C PHE A 87 1.17 13.41 -4.47
N ARG A 88 0.34 14.38 -4.88
CA ARG A 88 0.87 15.61 -5.44
C ARG A 88 1.58 16.39 -4.34
N ALA A 89 2.68 17.06 -4.69
CA ALA A 89 3.51 17.79 -3.74
C ALA A 89 2.71 18.86 -2.96
N ASP A 90 1.76 19.54 -3.61
CA ASP A 90 0.90 20.55 -2.97
C ASP A 90 0.04 19.96 -1.85
N GLN A 91 -0.50 18.75 -2.05
CA GLN A 91 -1.30 18.05 -1.04
C GLN A 91 -0.45 17.61 0.16
N VAL A 92 0.78 17.15 -0.09
CA VAL A 92 1.70 16.75 0.98
C VAL A 92 2.15 17.98 1.78
N CYS A 93 2.52 19.07 1.11
CA CYS A 93 2.92 20.31 1.78
C CYS A 93 1.81 20.85 2.66
N GLY A 94 0.55 20.90 2.18
CA GLY A 94 -0.55 21.41 3.00
C GLY A 94 -0.75 20.62 4.30
N VAL A 95 -0.66 19.29 4.26
CA VAL A 95 -0.78 18.47 5.47
C VAL A 95 0.42 18.66 6.40
N ILE A 96 1.63 18.85 5.84
CA ILE A 96 2.82 19.12 6.65
C ILE A 96 2.73 20.49 7.31
N ASP A 97 2.23 21.51 6.62
CA ASP A 97 2.02 22.84 7.17
C ASP A 97 1.05 22.80 8.36
N GLU A 98 -0.08 22.08 8.23
CA GLU A 98 -1.03 21.85 9.34
C GLU A 98 -0.38 21.16 10.54
N LEU A 99 0.50 20.18 10.30
CA LEU A 99 1.22 19.48 11.37
C LEU A 99 2.24 20.39 12.05
N ILE A 100 2.92 21.26 11.31
CA ILE A 100 3.89 22.22 11.84
C ILE A 100 3.17 23.32 12.64
N ASP A 101 2.01 23.79 12.19
CA ASP A 101 1.20 24.75 12.93
C ASP A 101 0.73 24.18 14.27
N ALA A 102 0.42 22.88 14.32
CA ALA A 102 0.05 22.18 15.55
C ALA A 102 1.26 21.90 16.48
N ASP A 103 2.42 21.53 15.90
CA ASP A 103 3.67 21.32 16.64
C ASP A 103 4.88 21.86 15.84
N PRO A 104 5.31 23.11 16.14
CA PRO A 104 6.44 23.72 15.44
C PRO A 104 7.79 23.03 15.69
N SER A 105 7.87 22.12 16.67
CA SER A 105 9.10 21.37 16.97
C SER A 105 9.22 20.07 16.17
N LEU A 106 8.18 19.71 15.41
CA LEU A 106 8.09 18.47 14.66
C LEU A 106 9.17 18.41 13.57
N SER A 107 10.04 17.40 13.63
CA SER A 107 10.97 17.14 12.53
C SER A 107 10.24 16.58 11.30
N PHE A 108 10.80 16.80 10.11
CA PHE A 108 10.20 16.29 8.87
C PHE A 108 10.01 14.76 8.87
N GLY A 109 10.94 14.01 9.47
CA GLY A 109 10.80 12.56 9.61
C GLY A 109 9.64 12.15 10.53
N GLN A 110 9.40 12.92 11.61
CA GLN A 110 8.23 12.73 12.46
C GLN A 110 6.94 13.16 11.75
N ALA A 111 6.97 14.22 10.94
CA ALA A 111 5.82 14.64 10.14
C ALA A 111 5.37 13.55 9.14
N ILE A 112 6.32 12.91 8.44
CA ILE A 112 6.03 11.76 7.55
C ILE A 112 5.33 10.65 8.32
N VAL A 113 5.86 10.33 9.49
CA VAL A 113 5.36 9.27 10.36
C VAL A 113 3.94 9.56 10.84
N THR A 114 3.70 10.76 11.36
CA THR A 114 2.39 11.22 11.83
C THR A 114 1.37 11.23 10.68
N MET A 115 1.78 11.67 9.49
CA MET A 115 0.93 11.67 8.30
C MET A 115 0.50 10.24 7.90
N ILE A 116 1.44 9.28 7.93
CA ILE A 116 1.17 7.87 7.67
C ILE A 116 0.23 7.29 8.73
N ASP A 117 0.49 7.51 10.03
CA ASP A 117 -0.35 6.98 11.10
C ASP A 117 -1.79 7.54 11.04
N GLY A 118 -1.92 8.82 10.66
CA GLY A 118 -3.19 9.52 10.48
C GLY A 118 -4.03 9.00 9.30
N ASN A 119 -3.41 8.41 8.27
CA ASN A 119 -4.09 8.03 7.02
C ASN A 119 -3.67 6.65 6.49
N HIS A 120 -3.16 5.77 7.36
CA HIS A 120 -2.46 4.55 6.95
C HIS A 120 -3.26 3.70 5.96
N ARG A 121 -4.56 3.51 6.20
CA ARG A 121 -5.40 2.66 5.33
C ARG A 121 -5.47 3.20 3.90
N ASP A 122 -5.76 4.49 3.75
CA ASP A 122 -5.97 5.13 2.46
C ASP A 122 -4.63 5.26 1.72
N MET A 123 -3.57 5.60 2.44
CA MET A 123 -2.22 5.62 1.91
C MET A 123 -1.76 4.24 1.46
N SER A 124 -1.97 3.19 2.26
CA SER A 124 -1.60 1.82 1.87
C SER A 124 -2.36 1.36 0.63
N ALA A 125 -3.67 1.62 0.56
CA ALA A 125 -4.47 1.27 -0.61
C ALA A 125 -3.94 1.96 -1.89
N ARG A 126 -3.58 3.24 -1.78
CA ARG A 126 -2.98 3.99 -2.88
C ARG A 126 -1.60 3.47 -3.26
N GLY A 127 -0.73 3.19 -2.29
CA GLY A 127 0.60 2.64 -2.57
C GLY A 127 0.55 1.25 -3.22
N GLN A 128 -0.43 0.42 -2.84
CA GLN A 128 -0.72 -0.84 -3.52
C GLN A 128 -1.16 -0.61 -4.96
N TYR A 129 -2.05 0.36 -5.20
CA TYR A 129 -2.49 0.74 -6.55
C TYR A 129 -1.32 1.22 -7.42
N GLU A 130 -0.46 2.10 -6.91
CA GLU A 130 0.71 2.61 -7.66
C GLU A 130 1.75 1.53 -7.93
N THR A 131 1.92 0.60 -6.98
CA THR A 131 2.75 -0.58 -7.18
C THR A 131 2.15 -1.50 -8.22
N TRP A 132 0.83 -1.68 -8.23
CA TRP A 132 0.13 -2.43 -9.26
C TRP A 132 0.27 -1.77 -10.64
N MET A 133 0.06 -0.46 -10.75
CA MET A 133 0.23 0.32 -12.00
C MET A 133 1.63 0.17 -12.59
N ARG A 134 2.69 0.32 -11.77
CA ARG A 134 4.08 0.12 -12.24
C ARG A 134 4.32 -1.30 -12.74
N ARG A 135 3.77 -2.29 -12.04
CA ARG A 135 3.90 -3.70 -12.46
C ARG A 135 3.08 -4.00 -13.72
N LEU A 136 1.90 -3.39 -13.86
CA LEU A 136 1.07 -3.49 -15.05
C LEU A 136 1.79 -2.90 -16.26
N ALA A 137 2.36 -1.70 -16.14
CA ALA A 137 3.12 -1.07 -17.22
C ALA A 137 4.33 -1.93 -17.66
N ALA A 138 5.08 -2.50 -16.71
CA ALA A 138 6.17 -3.42 -17.02
C ALA A 138 5.67 -4.70 -17.73
N TYR A 139 4.55 -5.25 -17.26
CA TYR A 139 3.91 -6.40 -17.88
C TYR A 139 3.43 -6.10 -19.31
N ASP A 140 2.80 -4.95 -19.53
CA ASP A 140 2.30 -4.54 -20.85
C ASP A 140 3.46 -4.31 -21.83
N GLU A 141 4.56 -3.72 -21.38
CA GLU A 141 5.78 -3.59 -22.18
C GLU A 141 6.35 -4.96 -22.57
N ASP A 142 6.53 -5.87 -21.60
CA ASP A 142 6.99 -7.24 -21.86
C ASP A 142 6.04 -7.98 -22.82
N ARG A 143 4.72 -7.81 -22.63
CA ARG A 143 3.69 -8.40 -23.49
C ARG A 143 3.75 -7.83 -24.90
N ASN A 144 3.93 -6.53 -25.07
CA ASN A 144 4.05 -5.91 -26.38
C ASN A 144 5.32 -6.37 -27.11
N GLN A 145 6.44 -6.48 -26.41
CA GLN A 145 7.66 -7.07 -26.96
C GLN A 145 7.47 -8.54 -27.37
N TRP A 146 6.66 -9.30 -26.62
CA TRP A 146 6.29 -10.66 -27.00
C TRP A 146 5.42 -10.70 -28.26
N LEU A 147 4.38 -9.87 -28.33
CA LEU A 147 3.43 -9.83 -29.43
C LEU A 147 4.01 -9.30 -30.75
N THR A 148 5.10 -8.54 -30.69
CA THR A 148 5.82 -8.06 -31.89
C THR A 148 6.71 -9.13 -32.53
N ARG A 149 6.90 -10.30 -31.89
CA ARG A 149 7.59 -11.44 -32.51
C ARG A 149 6.72 -12.06 -33.61
N ASP A 150 7.37 -12.66 -34.60
CA ASP A 150 6.69 -13.27 -35.74
C ASP A 150 5.93 -14.55 -35.35
N GLU A 151 4.98 -14.93 -36.21
CA GLU A 151 4.13 -16.11 -36.00
C GLU A 151 4.96 -17.41 -35.96
N GLU A 152 6.06 -17.49 -36.73
CA GLU A 152 6.96 -18.64 -36.73
C GLU A 152 7.65 -18.81 -35.37
N PHE A 153 8.09 -17.73 -34.73
CA PHE A 153 8.65 -17.77 -33.39
C PHE A 153 7.61 -18.23 -32.36
N HIS A 154 6.35 -17.81 -32.48
CA HIS A 154 5.27 -18.18 -31.56
C HIS A 154 4.87 -19.66 -31.69
N LEU A 155 4.77 -20.16 -32.93
CA LEU A 155 4.30 -21.52 -33.22
C LEU A 155 5.42 -22.57 -33.14
N ASN A 156 6.63 -22.25 -33.62
CA ASN A 156 7.70 -23.21 -33.85
C ASN A 156 9.05 -22.79 -33.24
N GLY A 157 9.10 -21.70 -32.46
CA GLY A 157 10.34 -21.24 -31.85
C GLY A 157 10.96 -22.29 -30.91
N ALA A 158 12.29 -22.37 -30.91
CA ALA A 158 13.05 -23.32 -30.08
C ALA A 158 12.72 -23.21 -28.58
N TRP A 159 12.30 -22.03 -28.12
CA TRP A 159 11.87 -21.79 -26.73
C TRP A 159 10.72 -22.72 -26.31
N ARG A 160 9.88 -23.17 -27.24
CA ARG A 160 8.70 -24.01 -26.94
C ARG A 160 9.08 -25.34 -26.32
N THR A 161 10.20 -25.92 -26.73
CA THR A 161 10.66 -27.25 -26.25
C THR A 161 11.45 -27.17 -24.95
N GLU A 162 11.80 -25.97 -24.50
CA GLU A 162 12.54 -25.79 -23.25
C GLU A 162 11.72 -26.15 -22.02
N GLY A 163 12.39 -26.31 -20.88
CA GLY A 163 11.73 -26.50 -19.60
C GLY A 163 10.88 -25.28 -19.21
N MET A 164 9.71 -25.59 -18.64
CA MET A 164 8.81 -24.59 -18.05
C MET A 164 9.52 -23.69 -17.04
N THR A 165 9.27 -22.38 -17.14
CA THR A 165 9.88 -21.39 -16.23
C THR A 165 9.32 -21.53 -14.80
N ARG A 166 10.02 -20.96 -13.82
CA ARG A 166 9.50 -20.89 -12.44
C ARG A 166 8.20 -20.08 -12.36
N GLY A 167 8.08 -19.01 -13.17
CA GLY A 167 6.90 -18.16 -13.25
C GLY A 167 5.68 -18.92 -13.80
N GLN A 168 5.85 -19.64 -14.92
CA GLN A 168 4.79 -20.49 -15.48
C GLN A 168 4.32 -21.55 -14.47
N ARG A 169 5.24 -22.26 -13.81
CA ARG A 169 4.90 -23.23 -12.74
C ARG A 169 4.06 -22.61 -11.64
N TRP A 170 4.42 -21.40 -11.21
CA TRP A 170 3.70 -20.69 -10.17
C TRP A 170 2.30 -20.28 -10.63
N LEU A 171 2.19 -19.65 -11.81
CA LEU A 171 0.90 -19.25 -12.39
C LEU A 171 -0.04 -20.44 -12.55
N MET A 172 0.44 -21.56 -13.10
CA MET A 172 -0.38 -22.76 -13.26
C MET A 172 -0.93 -23.28 -11.93
N ARG A 173 -0.10 -23.34 -10.87
CA ARG A 173 -0.55 -23.74 -9.53
C ARG A 173 -1.62 -22.82 -8.97
N VAL A 174 -1.46 -21.50 -9.15
CA VAL A 174 -2.44 -20.51 -8.71
C VAL A 174 -3.75 -20.68 -9.47
N THR A 175 -3.69 -20.80 -10.80
CA THR A 175 -4.87 -21.03 -11.65
C THR A 175 -5.60 -22.31 -11.29
N CYS A 176 -4.86 -23.42 -11.08
CA CYS A 176 -5.45 -24.70 -10.68
C CYS A 176 -6.17 -24.59 -9.33
N ARG A 177 -5.53 -23.97 -8.34
CA ARG A 177 -6.12 -23.75 -7.01
C ARG A 177 -7.38 -22.91 -7.09
N LEU A 178 -7.38 -21.82 -7.84
CA LEU A 178 -8.52 -20.91 -7.94
C LEU A 178 -9.68 -21.52 -8.72
N ARG A 179 -9.41 -22.37 -9.71
CA ARG A 179 -10.43 -23.01 -10.57
C ARG A 179 -10.85 -24.40 -10.10
N GLY A 180 -10.19 -24.98 -9.11
CA GLY A 180 -10.47 -26.34 -8.64
C GLY A 180 -10.19 -27.42 -9.68
N ILE A 181 -9.17 -27.22 -10.52
CA ILE A 181 -8.74 -28.20 -11.54
C ILE A 181 -7.42 -28.84 -11.14
N ASP A 182 -7.17 -30.04 -11.67
CA ASP A 182 -5.93 -30.76 -11.42
C ASP A 182 -4.73 -30.09 -12.08
N LEU A 183 -3.60 -30.12 -11.37
CA LEU A 183 -2.34 -29.60 -11.90
C LEU A 183 -1.86 -30.54 -13.03
N PRO A 184 -1.70 -30.03 -14.26
CA PRO A 184 -1.02 -30.82 -15.29
C PRO A 184 0.42 -31.09 -14.86
N GLY A 185 0.98 -32.22 -15.32
CA GLY A 185 2.35 -32.63 -14.98
C GLY A 185 3.43 -31.69 -15.53
N HIS A 186 4.62 -32.24 -15.76
CA HIS A 186 5.68 -31.47 -16.41
C HIS A 186 5.32 -31.19 -17.88
N LEU A 187 5.11 -29.92 -18.20
CA LEU A 187 4.91 -29.42 -19.55
C LEU A 187 6.20 -28.79 -20.10
N SER A 188 6.32 -28.78 -21.43
CA SER A 188 7.27 -27.91 -22.11
C SER A 188 6.89 -26.44 -21.91
N ARG A 189 7.81 -25.52 -22.17
CA ARG A 189 7.56 -24.08 -22.01
C ARG A 189 6.46 -23.59 -22.96
N GLY A 190 6.39 -24.14 -24.17
CA GLY A 190 5.34 -23.84 -25.16
C GLY A 190 3.99 -24.36 -24.71
N ASP A 191 3.90 -25.65 -24.35
CA ASP A 191 2.64 -26.24 -23.90
C ASP A 191 2.13 -25.58 -22.60
N ALA A 192 3.04 -25.17 -21.72
CA ALA A 192 2.68 -24.40 -20.53
C ALA A 192 2.13 -23.02 -20.89
N ALA A 193 2.67 -22.34 -21.91
CA ALA A 193 2.15 -21.06 -22.37
C ALA A 193 0.73 -21.20 -22.94
N ASP A 194 0.51 -22.17 -23.83
CA ASP A 194 -0.79 -22.45 -24.44
C ASP A 194 -1.83 -22.84 -23.37
N TRP A 195 -1.41 -23.64 -22.37
CA TRP A 195 -2.27 -24.00 -21.24
C TRP A 195 -2.67 -22.78 -20.43
N LEU A 196 -1.71 -21.89 -20.12
CA LEU A 196 -1.96 -20.67 -19.35
C LEU A 196 -2.89 -19.70 -20.08
N GLU A 197 -2.74 -19.57 -21.40
CA GLU A 197 -3.61 -18.75 -22.25
C GLU A 197 -5.04 -19.30 -22.27
N THR A 198 -5.19 -20.60 -22.55
CA THR A 198 -6.49 -21.30 -22.57
C THR A 198 -7.24 -21.14 -21.25
N HIS A 199 -6.53 -21.17 -20.11
CA HIS A 199 -7.11 -21.03 -18.78
C HIS A 199 -7.17 -19.58 -18.29
N GLY A 200 -6.76 -18.60 -19.12
CA GLY A 200 -6.76 -17.19 -18.79
C GLY A 200 -6.03 -16.87 -17.47
N ALA A 201 -4.88 -17.51 -17.27
CA ALA A 201 -4.20 -17.61 -15.98
C ALA A 201 -3.64 -16.29 -15.44
N ASN A 202 -3.47 -15.27 -16.27
CA ASN A 202 -3.01 -13.96 -15.83
C ASN A 202 -4.17 -13.12 -15.27
N LEU A 203 -4.66 -13.49 -14.09
CA LEU A 203 -5.79 -12.86 -13.42
C LEU A 203 -5.42 -11.53 -12.73
N ASN A 204 -4.12 -11.26 -12.52
CA ASN A 204 -3.64 -10.10 -11.76
C ASN A 204 -3.66 -8.78 -12.56
N TYR A 205 -3.72 -8.86 -13.89
CA TYR A 205 -3.61 -7.72 -14.81
C TYR A 205 -4.75 -7.68 -15.83
N ARG A 206 -5.87 -8.36 -15.55
CA ARG A 206 -7.06 -8.21 -16.40
C ARG A 206 -7.61 -6.81 -16.29
N GLU A 207 -8.08 -6.25 -17.41
CA GLU A 207 -8.95 -5.08 -17.41
C GLU A 207 -10.09 -5.31 -16.41
N PHE A 208 -10.25 -4.41 -15.46
CA PHE A 208 -11.51 -4.24 -14.75
C PHE A 208 -12.50 -3.73 -15.81
N THR A 209 -13.18 -4.63 -16.53
CA THR A 209 -14.35 -4.27 -17.32
C THR A 209 -15.41 -3.78 -16.33
N ALA A 210 -15.71 -2.49 -16.39
CA ALA A 210 -16.80 -1.84 -15.67
C ALA A 210 -18.18 -2.45 -16.02
#